data_AF-A0A9D4ENW3-F1
#
_entry.id   AF-A0A9D4ENW3-F1
#
_cell.length_a   1.000
_cell.length_b   1.000
_cell.length_c   1.000
_cell.angle_alpha   90.00
_cell.angle_beta   90.00
_cell.angle_gamma   90.00
#
_symmetry.space_group_name_H-M   'P 1'
#
loop_
_entity.id
_entity.type
_entity.pdbx_description
1 polymer ?
#
loop_
_entity_poly.entity_id
_entity_poly.type
_entity_poly.pdbx_seq_one_letter_code
_entity_poly.pdbx_strand_id
1 'polypeptide(L)'
;MTYTENQQHMEQANTKVTTIGKAVKMSLMQAMEQDRIISGIFRCVDILERDADSVMVCILPVGKGKDASLRIQHTLIEAFCRENDVRCLKVDCPTKISTIFTSAASKDQKDRAQSADFSCLLVMHARSPSNDDQFVSDYCENFMLGGIVPHGCVEIPI
;
A
#
# COMPACT_ATOMS: atom_id res chain seq x y z
N MET A 1 -11.64 3.99 -39.03
CA MET A 1 -10.43 3.36 -38.47
C MET A 1 -10.20 3.83 -37.04
N THR A 2 -11.14 3.60 -36.12
CA THR A 2 -11.12 4.22 -34.77
C THR A 2 -11.57 3.23 -33.69
N TYR A 3 -11.09 1.99 -33.76
CA TYR A 3 -11.38 0.95 -32.75
C TYR A 3 -10.12 0.32 -32.14
N THR A 4 -8.95 0.44 -32.78
CA THR A 4 -7.71 -0.23 -32.34
C THR A 4 -6.82 0.63 -31.42
N GLU A 5 -6.87 1.96 -31.48
CA GLU A 5 -6.02 2.83 -30.64
C GLU A 5 -6.46 2.89 -29.17
N ASN A 6 -7.73 2.57 -28.87
CA ASN A 6 -8.22 2.51 -27.49
C ASN A 6 -7.88 1.20 -26.76
N GLN A 7 -7.55 0.12 -27.48
CA GLN A 7 -7.21 -1.17 -26.87
C GLN A 7 -5.78 -1.20 -26.31
N GLN A 8 -4.83 -0.55 -26.99
CA GLN A 8 -3.42 -0.56 -26.58
C GLN A 8 -3.16 0.22 -25.27
N HIS A 9 -3.88 1.32 -25.05
CA HIS A 9 -3.81 2.07 -23.78
C HIS A 9 -4.39 1.27 -22.60
N MET A 10 -5.40 0.43 -22.84
CA MET A 10 -6.07 -0.34 -21.80
C MET A 10 -5.29 -1.59 -21.38
N GLU A 11 -4.57 -2.23 -22.30
CA GLU A 11 -3.68 -3.37 -22.00
C GLU A 11 -2.40 -2.96 -21.25
N GLN A 12 -1.80 -1.80 -21.58
CA GLN A 12 -0.64 -1.27 -20.88
C GLN A 12 -0.98 -0.83 -19.45
N ALA A 13 -2.18 -0.27 -19.24
CA ALA A 13 -2.69 0.02 -17.90
C ALA A 13 -2.90 -1.29 -17.11
N ASN A 14 -3.45 -2.33 -17.74
CA ASN A 14 -3.71 -3.61 -17.07
C ASN A 14 -2.43 -4.40 -16.72
N THR A 15 -1.40 -4.35 -17.57
CA THR A 15 -0.08 -4.94 -17.24
C THR A 15 0.63 -4.14 -16.15
N LYS A 16 0.59 -2.81 -16.19
CA LYS A 16 1.18 -1.98 -15.11
C LYS A 16 0.47 -2.19 -13.77
N VAL A 17 -0.86 -2.30 -13.75
CA VAL A 17 -1.66 -2.53 -12.55
C VAL A 17 -1.41 -3.93 -11.96
N THR A 18 -1.26 -4.96 -12.79
CA THR A 18 -0.91 -6.30 -12.31
C THR A 18 0.57 -6.41 -11.89
N THR A 19 1.47 -5.64 -12.49
CA THR A 19 2.89 -5.55 -12.09
C THR A 19 3.06 -4.82 -10.76
N ILE A 20 2.37 -3.70 -10.53
CA ILE A 20 2.46 -2.99 -9.25
C ILE A 20 1.88 -3.82 -8.10
N GLY A 21 0.78 -4.54 -8.32
CA GLY A 21 0.24 -5.44 -7.29
C GLY A 21 1.24 -6.51 -6.86
N LYS A 22 2.02 -7.06 -7.80
CA LYS A 22 3.12 -7.98 -7.50
C LYS A 22 4.29 -7.31 -6.78
N ALA A 23 4.73 -6.14 -7.25
CA ALA A 23 5.81 -5.38 -6.61
C ALA A 23 5.47 -5.01 -5.17
N VAL A 24 4.24 -4.54 -4.91
CA VAL A 24 3.74 -4.24 -3.56
C VAL A 24 3.74 -5.49 -2.68
N LYS A 25 3.33 -6.65 -3.22
CA LYS A 25 3.39 -7.93 -2.50
C LYS A 25 4.83 -8.31 -2.13
N MET A 26 5.76 -8.22 -3.08
CA MET A 26 7.18 -8.56 -2.85
C MET A 26 7.83 -7.59 -1.85
N SER A 27 7.60 -6.29 -2.02
CA SER A 27 8.04 -5.24 -1.10
C SER A 27 7.50 -5.48 0.32
N LEU A 28 6.21 -5.81 0.46
CA LEU A 28 5.62 -6.16 1.75
C LEU A 28 6.29 -7.40 2.36
N MET A 29 6.50 -8.47 1.59
CA MET A 29 7.15 -9.68 2.10
C MET A 29 8.57 -9.40 2.62
N GLN A 30 9.34 -8.59 1.87
CA GLN A 30 10.69 -8.18 2.30
C GLN A 30 10.66 -7.26 3.52
N ALA A 31 9.74 -6.30 3.55
CA ALA A 31 9.58 -5.40 4.68
C ALA A 31 9.14 -6.16 5.94
N MET A 32 8.35 -7.23 5.81
CA MET A 32 8.03 -8.13 6.92
C MET A 32 9.25 -8.87 7.45
N GLU A 33 10.05 -9.46 6.55
CA GLU A 33 11.27 -10.19 6.93
C GLU A 33 12.27 -9.29 7.69
N GLN A 34 12.31 -8.01 7.31
CA GLN A 34 13.18 -7.00 7.91
C GLN A 34 12.53 -6.25 9.10
N ASP A 35 11.33 -6.65 9.54
CA ASP A 35 10.55 -6.02 10.62
C ASP A 35 10.34 -4.50 10.44
N ARG A 36 10.16 -4.07 9.18
CA ARG A 36 10.01 -2.67 8.76
C ARG A 36 8.56 -2.25 8.54
N ILE A 37 7.61 -3.04 9.03
CA ILE A 37 6.18 -2.79 8.82
C ILE A 37 5.51 -2.43 10.14
N ILE A 38 4.68 -1.41 10.06
CA ILE A 38 3.86 -0.94 11.18
C ILE A 38 2.41 -1.10 10.76
N SER A 39 1.66 -1.94 11.48
CA SER A 39 0.21 -2.11 11.29
C SER A 39 -0.58 -1.37 12.38
N GLY A 40 -1.76 -0.88 12.00
CA GLY A 40 -2.76 -0.28 12.87
C GLY A 40 -2.84 1.25 12.76
N ILE A 41 -4.06 1.80 12.71
CA ILE A 41 -4.29 3.23 12.49
C ILE A 41 -3.56 4.11 13.50
N PHE A 42 -3.74 3.86 14.80
CA PHE A 42 -3.14 4.68 15.85
C PHE A 42 -1.61 4.67 15.81
N ARG A 43 -1.02 3.49 15.54
CA ARG A 43 0.45 3.36 15.43
C ARG A 43 0.97 4.03 14.17
N CYS A 44 0.23 3.94 13.07
CA CYS A 44 0.59 4.63 11.84
C CYS A 44 0.58 6.15 12.06
N VAL A 45 -0.47 6.69 12.68
CA VAL A 45 -0.57 8.12 12.99
C VAL A 45 0.56 8.59 13.89
N ASP A 46 0.87 7.86 14.98
CA ASP A 46 1.97 8.24 15.89
C ASP A 46 3.33 8.32 15.18
N ILE A 47 3.59 7.43 14.22
CA ILE A 47 4.83 7.48 13.42
C ILE A 47 4.80 8.61 12.41
N LEU A 48 3.68 8.78 11.71
CA LEU A 48 3.50 9.88 10.75
C LEU A 48 3.66 11.25 11.42
N GLU A 49 3.18 11.42 12.66
CA GLU A 49 3.32 12.66 13.44
C GLU A 49 4.76 12.90 13.92
N ARG A 50 5.53 11.84 14.18
CA ARG A 50 6.90 11.95 14.71
C ARG A 50 7.98 11.99 13.64
N ASP A 51 7.84 11.17 12.60
CA ASP A 51 8.87 10.90 11.60
C ASP A 51 8.24 10.38 10.30
N ALA A 52 7.56 11.27 9.57
CA ALA A 52 6.97 10.99 8.27
C ALA A 52 8.01 10.64 7.19
N ASP A 53 9.20 11.24 7.24
CA ASP A 53 10.26 11.04 6.24
C ASP A 53 10.82 9.60 6.26
N SER A 54 10.78 8.95 7.42
CA SER A 54 11.19 7.54 7.55
C SER A 54 10.24 6.56 6.86
N VAL A 55 9.04 7.00 6.46
CA VAL A 55 8.01 6.17 5.81
C VAL A 55 8.18 6.17 4.30
N MET A 56 8.32 4.99 3.71
CA MET A 56 8.40 4.81 2.25
C MET A 56 7.03 4.93 1.59
N VAL A 57 6.05 4.18 2.12
CA VAL A 57 4.68 4.17 1.61
C VAL A 57 3.68 3.81 2.72
N CYS A 58 2.54 4.50 2.73
CA CYS A 58 1.38 4.23 3.55
C CYS A 58 0.32 3.47 2.74
N ILE A 59 -0.06 2.27 3.17
CA ILE A 59 -1.03 1.42 2.49
C ILE A 59 -2.37 1.45 3.24
N LEU A 60 -3.40 1.86 2.51
CA LEU A 60 -4.77 2.00 2.99
C LEU A 60 -5.68 0.98 2.29
N PRO A 61 -6.03 -0.14 2.94
CA PRO A 61 -6.96 -1.10 2.36
C PRO A 61 -8.40 -0.58 2.33
N VAL A 62 -8.99 -0.50 1.14
CA VAL A 62 -10.36 -0.01 0.89
C VAL A 62 -11.30 -1.20 0.69
N GLY A 63 -11.79 -1.77 1.78
CA GLY A 63 -12.76 -2.87 1.72
C GLY A 63 -14.18 -2.40 1.39
N LYS A 64 -14.91 -3.17 0.56
CA LYS A 64 -16.36 -3.00 0.37
C LYS A 64 -17.08 -3.31 1.69
N GLY A 65 -17.74 -2.32 2.29
CA GLY A 65 -18.51 -2.48 3.53
C GLY A 65 -17.83 -2.06 4.84
N LYS A 66 -16.73 -1.30 4.78
CA LYS A 66 -16.10 -0.72 5.98
C LYS A 66 -17.00 0.35 6.64
N ASP A 67 -16.98 0.39 7.97
CA ASP A 67 -17.70 1.37 8.78
C ASP A 67 -17.36 2.81 8.39
N ALA A 68 -18.34 3.72 8.51
CA ALA A 68 -18.16 5.14 8.18
C ALA A 68 -16.96 5.75 8.93
N SER A 69 -16.74 5.37 10.19
CA SER A 69 -15.61 5.81 11.01
C SER A 69 -14.25 5.47 10.39
N LEU A 70 -14.10 4.24 9.89
CA LEU A 70 -12.85 3.80 9.28
C LEU A 70 -12.59 4.51 7.95
N ARG A 71 -13.66 4.78 7.18
CA ARG A 71 -13.57 5.59 5.96
C ARG A 71 -13.11 7.02 6.27
N ILE A 72 -13.66 7.63 7.31
CA ILE A 72 -13.26 8.97 7.76
C ILE A 72 -11.78 8.95 8.20
N GLN A 73 -11.37 7.98 9.02
CA GLN A 73 -9.98 7.85 9.44
C GLN A 73 -9.02 7.70 8.26
N HIS A 74 -9.37 6.90 7.25
CA HIS A 74 -8.59 6.78 6.03
C HIS A 74 -8.45 8.08 5.27
N THR A 75 -9.54 8.86 5.18
CA THR A 75 -9.49 10.19 4.56
C THR A 75 -8.56 11.13 5.33
N LEU A 76 -8.58 11.10 6.67
CA LEU A 76 -7.69 11.92 7.50
C LEU A 76 -6.23 11.53 7.32
N ILE A 77 -5.91 10.23 7.36
CA ILE A 77 -4.54 9.72 7.15
C ILE A 77 -4.06 10.07 5.73
N GLU A 78 -4.90 9.88 4.72
CA GLU A 78 -4.55 10.24 3.34
C GLU A 78 -4.24 11.73 3.20
N ALA A 79 -5.04 12.60 3.83
CA ALA A 79 -4.79 14.04 3.85
C ALA A 79 -3.46 14.35 4.56
N PHE A 80 -3.23 13.78 5.74
CA PHE A 80 -2.00 13.97 6.50
C PHE A 80 -0.77 13.53 5.71
N CYS A 81 -0.81 12.34 5.10
CA CYS A 81 0.28 11.83 4.28
C CYS A 81 0.55 12.77 3.10
N ARG A 82 -0.49 13.28 2.43
CA ARG A 82 -0.32 14.25 1.33
C ARG A 82 0.32 15.56 1.80
N GLU A 83 -0.04 16.04 2.98
CA GLU A 83 0.54 17.27 3.55
C GLU A 83 2.01 17.11 3.91
N ASN A 84 2.44 15.89 4.27
CA ASN A 84 3.81 15.56 4.68
C ASN A 84 4.60 14.82 3.58
N ASP A 85 4.15 14.89 2.32
CA ASP A 85 4.77 14.21 1.16
C ASP A 85 4.99 12.69 1.31
N VAL A 86 4.20 12.05 2.18
CA VAL A 86 4.20 10.60 2.35
C VAL A 86 3.35 9.96 1.26
N ARG A 87 3.97 9.01 0.56
CA ARG A 87 3.33 8.26 -0.54
C ARG A 87 2.20 7.39 0.02
N CYS A 88 0.99 7.54 -0.52
CA CYS A 88 -0.20 6.77 -0.10
C CYS A 88 -0.68 5.83 -1.22
N LEU A 89 -0.87 4.55 -0.88
CA LEU A 89 -1.39 3.53 -1.79
C LEU A 89 -2.69 2.93 -1.27
N LYS A 90 -3.75 3.00 -2.07
CA LYS A 90 -5.02 2.33 -1.77
C LYS A 90 -5.01 0.93 -2.35
N VAL A 91 -5.38 -0.08 -1.55
CA VAL A 91 -5.41 -1.48 -1.98
C VAL A 91 -6.79 -2.07 -1.77
N ASP A 92 -7.13 -3.08 -2.56
CA ASP A 92 -8.50 -3.56 -2.76
C ASP A 92 -9.13 -4.27 -1.55
N CYS A 93 -8.36 -4.99 -0.73
CA CYS A 93 -8.91 -5.52 0.53
C CYS A 93 -7.87 -5.86 1.61
N PRO A 94 -8.22 -5.62 2.90
CA PRO A 94 -7.35 -5.94 4.03
C PRO A 94 -7.15 -7.47 4.19
N THR A 95 -8.11 -8.27 3.73
CA THR A 95 -8.04 -9.74 3.80
C THR A 95 -6.88 -10.29 2.96
N LYS A 96 -6.68 -9.80 1.73
CA LYS A 96 -5.53 -10.21 0.91
C LYS A 96 -4.19 -9.88 1.57
N ILE A 97 -4.11 -8.71 2.20
CA ILE A 97 -2.92 -8.34 2.96
C ILE A 97 -2.73 -9.30 4.13
N SER A 98 -3.76 -9.57 4.93
CA SER A 98 -3.66 -10.51 6.05
C SER A 98 -3.23 -11.92 5.61
N THR A 99 -3.67 -12.36 4.41
CA THR A 99 -3.24 -13.65 3.83
C THR A 99 -1.76 -13.63 3.47
N ILE A 100 -1.28 -12.56 2.80
CA ILE A 100 0.14 -12.39 2.49
C ILE A 100 0.96 -12.37 3.77
N PHE A 101 0.52 -11.60 4.77
CA PHE A 101 1.16 -11.54 6.08
C PHE A 101 1.21 -12.91 6.75
N THR A 102 0.11 -13.67 6.73
CA THR A 102 0.06 -15.01 7.33
C THR A 102 0.97 -16.01 6.59
N SER A 103 1.14 -15.83 5.28
CA SER A 103 2.01 -16.68 4.46
C SER A 103 3.50 -16.37 4.63
N ALA A 104 3.85 -15.10 4.89
CA ALA A 104 5.21 -14.65 5.14
C ALA A 104 5.61 -14.70 6.62
N ALA A 105 4.63 -14.69 7.53
CA ALA A 105 4.83 -14.77 8.98
C ALA A 105 5.35 -16.15 9.42
N SER A 106 6.43 -16.13 10.21
CA SER A 106 6.93 -17.31 10.93
C SER A 106 5.94 -17.77 12.01
N LYS A 107 6.07 -19.01 12.52
CA LYS A 107 5.12 -19.61 13.48
C LYS A 107 4.81 -18.71 14.70
N ASP A 108 5.81 -17.99 15.23
CA ASP A 108 5.66 -17.04 16.35
C ASP A 108 4.93 -15.73 15.99
N GLN A 109 4.95 -15.36 14.71
CA GLN A 109 4.37 -14.10 14.22
C GLN A 109 2.90 -14.26 13.77
N LYS A 110 2.41 -15.50 13.65
CA LYS A 110 1.01 -15.80 13.32
C LYS A 110 0.03 -15.36 14.40
N ASP A 111 0.38 -15.51 15.68
CA ASP A 111 -0.45 -15.05 16.81
C ASP A 111 -0.60 -13.51 16.80
N ARG A 112 0.48 -12.80 16.48
CA ARG A 112 0.44 -11.33 16.30
C ARG A 112 -0.38 -10.93 15.08
N ALA A 113 -0.22 -11.63 13.95
CA ALA A 113 -0.99 -11.36 12.74
C ALA A 113 -2.50 -11.60 12.92
N GLN A 114 -2.89 -12.50 13.83
CA GLN A 114 -4.29 -12.84 14.08
C GLN A 114 -5.06 -11.78 14.89
N SER A 115 -4.34 -10.92 15.62
CA SER A 115 -4.88 -9.78 16.36
C SER A 115 -4.48 -8.41 15.78
N ALA A 116 -3.69 -8.39 14.70
CA ALA A 116 -3.20 -7.17 14.10
C ALA A 116 -4.27 -6.49 13.25
N ASP A 117 -4.49 -5.20 13.51
CA ASP A 117 -5.37 -4.36 12.70
C ASP A 117 -4.68 -3.98 11.38
N PHE A 118 -5.00 -4.70 10.30
CA PHE A 118 -4.60 -4.34 8.93
C PHE A 118 -5.43 -3.19 8.35
N SER A 119 -5.90 -2.28 9.20
CA SER A 119 -6.68 -1.11 8.78
C SER A 119 -5.82 -0.05 8.12
N CYS A 120 -4.55 0.07 8.51
CA CYS A 120 -3.54 0.95 7.90
C CYS A 120 -2.18 0.28 8.10
N LEU A 121 -1.29 0.44 7.12
CA LEU A 121 0.06 -0.14 7.15
C LEU A 121 1.07 0.90 6.69
N LEU A 122 2.15 1.07 7.43
CA LEU A 122 3.31 1.83 6.98
C LEU A 122 4.43 0.86 6.67
N VAL A 123 5.07 1.09 5.52
CA VAL A 123 6.33 0.46 5.15
C VAL A 123 7.41 1.51 5.32
N MET A 124 8.38 1.25 6.19
CA MET A 124 9.50 2.15 6.44
C MET A 124 10.54 2.04 5.33
N HIS A 125 11.34 3.09 5.09
CA HIS A 125 12.44 3.01 4.13
C HIS A 125 13.41 1.87 4.49
N ALA A 126 13.72 1.04 3.50
CA ALA A 126 14.73 -0.01 3.65
C ALA A 126 16.14 0.62 3.66
N ARG A 127 17.06 0.05 4.46
CA ARG A 127 18.49 0.42 4.36
C ARG A 127 19.08 0.07 2.99
N SER A 128 18.53 -0.95 2.34
CA SER A 128 18.85 -1.38 1.00
C SER A 128 17.53 -1.65 0.25
N PRO A 129 16.97 -0.66 -0.46
CA PRO A 129 15.72 -0.85 -1.20
C PRO A 129 15.91 -1.90 -2.29
N SER A 130 14.93 -2.79 -2.43
CA SER A 130 14.90 -3.73 -3.54
C SER A 130 14.42 -3.05 -4.82
N ASN A 131 14.58 -3.72 -5.96
CA ASN A 131 14.00 -3.26 -7.22
C ASN A 131 12.47 -3.10 -7.10
N ASP A 132 11.81 -3.91 -6.26
CA ASP A 132 10.37 -3.83 -6.01
C ASP A 132 10.01 -2.58 -5.18
N ASP A 133 10.78 -2.28 -4.13
CA ASP A 133 10.59 -1.06 -3.31
C ASP A 133 10.73 0.20 -4.18
N GLN A 134 11.75 0.23 -5.05
CA GLN A 134 12.00 1.35 -5.95
C GLN A 134 10.88 1.47 -7.00
N PHE A 135 10.40 0.35 -7.54
CA PHE A 135 9.26 0.35 -8.46
C PHE A 135 7.97 0.87 -7.80
N VAL A 136 7.71 0.51 -6.54
CA VAL A 136 6.56 1.01 -5.78
C VAL A 136 6.69 2.51 -5.52
N SER A 137 7.88 2.98 -5.16
CA SER A 137 8.17 4.40 -4.97
C SER A 137 7.94 5.20 -6.25
N ASP A 138 8.54 4.77 -7.36
CA ASP A 138 8.42 5.41 -8.67
C ASP A 138 6.96 5.41 -9.14
N TYR A 139 6.23 4.31 -8.91
CA TYR A 139 4.81 4.24 -9.23
C TYR A 139 4.02 5.28 -8.42
N CYS A 140 4.27 5.40 -7.11
CA CYS A 140 3.56 6.39 -6.30
C CYS A 140 3.86 7.83 -6.74
N GLU A 141 5.12 8.15 -7.08
CA GLU A 141 5.52 9.48 -7.56
C GLU A 141 4.91 9.83 -8.92
N ASN A 142 4.99 8.92 -9.89
CA ASN A 142 4.46 9.15 -11.22
C ASN A 142 2.93 9.36 -11.22
N PHE A 143 2.22 8.73 -10.27
CA PHE A 143 0.78 8.93 -10.11
C PHE A 143 0.44 10.21 -9.33
N MET A 144 1.29 10.66 -8.40
CA MET A 144 1.10 11.94 -7.71
C MET A 144 1.27 13.14 -8.64
N LEU A 145 2.21 13.09 -9.59
CA LEU A 145 2.47 14.17 -10.56
C LEU A 145 1.41 14.28 -11.67
N GLY A 146 0.60 13.23 -11.88
CA GLY A 146 -0.42 13.20 -12.93
C GLY A 146 -1.73 13.92 -12.62
N GLY A 147 -1.88 14.54 -11.43
CA GLY A 147 -3.12 15.21 -11.01
C GLY A 147 -4.34 14.29 -10.83
N ILE A 148 -4.17 12.99 -11.08
CA ILE A 148 -5.18 11.96 -10.86
C ILE A 148 -4.79 11.28 -9.55
N VAL A 149 -5.46 11.69 -8.47
CA VAL A 149 -5.46 10.94 -7.20
C VAL A 149 -5.70 9.47 -7.55
N PRO A 150 -4.93 8.49 -7.03
CA PRO A 150 -5.23 7.09 -7.28
C PRO A 150 -6.59 6.76 -6.67
N HIS A 151 -7.64 6.95 -7.46
CA HIS A 151 -8.98 6.45 -7.20
C HIS A 151 -9.05 4.95 -7.56
N GLY A 152 -8.01 4.41 -8.20
CA GLY A 152 -7.84 2.98 -8.42
C GLY A 152 -7.27 2.32 -7.19
N CYS A 153 -8.07 1.50 -6.52
CA CYS A 153 -7.53 0.52 -5.57
C CYS A 153 -6.59 -0.41 -6.35
N VAL A 154 -5.33 -0.52 -5.93
CA VAL A 154 -4.41 -1.51 -6.48
C VAL A 154 -4.89 -2.89 -6.05
N GLU A 155 -5.13 -3.76 -7.04
CA GLU A 155 -5.46 -5.15 -6.78
C GLU A 155 -4.20 -5.96 -6.53
N ILE A 156 -4.08 -6.51 -5.32
CA ILE A 156 -2.96 -7.39 -5.00
C ILE A 156 -3.31 -8.82 -5.46
N PRO A 157 -2.43 -9.50 -6.24
CA PRO A 157 -2.64 -10.90 -6.59
C PRO A 157 -2.31 -11.80 -5.39
N ILE A 158 -3.27 -12.64 -4.99
CA ILE A 158 -3.06 -13.70 -3.98
C ILE A 158 -2.36 -14.90 -4.60
#